data_AF-A0A662PUP3-F1
#
_entry.id   AF-A0A662PUP3-F1
#
_cell.length_a   1.000
_cell.length_b   1.000
_cell.length_c   1.000
_cell.angle_alpha   90.00
_cell.angle_beta   90.00
_cell.angle_gamma   90.00
#
_symmetry.space_group_name_H-M   'P 1'
#
loop_
_entity.id
_entity.type
_entity.pdbx_description
1 polymer ?
#
loop_
_entity_poly.entity_id
_entity_poly.type
_entity_poly.pdbx_seq_one_letter_code
_entity_poly.pdbx_strand_id
1 'polypeptide(L)'
;RFFKRELEEFEGYHKPEFDEERSRELAEEMLKRKLVDELHKQCDDLDRVIFEDLRLDYRGLVHYPIYHLKYSYKGRSYEAYLDGSDGKVILAEHPLKLETRVVEILTALGITLAALAMGSILSSIAHTIIPLLTSLIPAIASSIPLLKRGIELRVTASELKTLTEEESRSPIQILTRLV
;
A
#
# COMPACT_ATOMS: atom_id res chain seq x y z
N ARG A 1 -16.61 -22.73 -10.44
CA ARG A 1 -17.97 -22.50 -9.90
C ARG A 1 -18.54 -21.29 -10.62
N PHE A 2 -19.77 -21.37 -11.14
CA PHE A 2 -20.41 -20.27 -11.88
C PHE A 2 -21.06 -19.27 -10.92
N PHE A 3 -21.22 -18.03 -11.38
CA PHE A 3 -21.93 -16.96 -10.68
C PHE A 3 -23.37 -17.38 -10.37
N LYS A 4 -23.83 -17.03 -9.18
CA LYS A 4 -25.18 -17.27 -8.68
C LYS A 4 -25.95 -15.95 -8.75
N ARG A 5 -27.02 -15.91 -9.54
CA ARG A 5 -27.79 -14.67 -9.80
C ARG A 5 -28.44 -14.11 -8.53
N GLU A 6 -28.67 -14.95 -7.54
CA GLU A 6 -29.15 -14.58 -6.21
C GLU A 6 -28.19 -13.61 -5.48
N LEU A 7 -26.92 -13.54 -5.90
CA LEU A 7 -25.95 -12.58 -5.35
C LEU A 7 -26.19 -11.13 -5.82
N GLU A 8 -26.97 -10.91 -6.88
CA GLU A 8 -27.31 -9.54 -7.32
C GLU A 8 -28.24 -8.81 -6.34
N GLU A 9 -28.93 -9.58 -5.49
CA GLU A 9 -29.88 -9.08 -4.48
C GLU A 9 -29.21 -8.85 -3.12
N PHE A 10 -27.92 -9.23 -2.97
CA PHE A 10 -27.19 -9.02 -1.73
C PHE A 10 -26.88 -7.54 -1.50
N GLU A 11 -27.02 -7.12 -0.24
CA GLU A 11 -26.55 -5.82 0.22
C GLU A 11 -25.02 -5.70 -0.02
N GLY A 12 -24.59 -4.67 -0.75
CA GLY A 12 -23.19 -4.51 -1.16
C GLY A 12 -22.83 -5.10 -2.52
N TYR A 13 -23.79 -5.62 -3.29
CA TYR A 13 -23.55 -5.95 -4.69
C TYR A 13 -23.39 -4.68 -5.53
N HIS A 14 -22.22 -4.53 -6.14
CA HIS A 14 -21.93 -3.42 -7.05
C HIS A 14 -22.10 -3.89 -8.49
N LYS A 15 -23.00 -3.22 -9.23
CA LYS A 15 -23.14 -3.42 -10.67
C LYS A 15 -21.94 -2.83 -11.41
N PRO A 16 -21.56 -3.38 -12.58
CA PRO A 16 -20.59 -2.75 -13.46
C PRO A 16 -20.97 -1.28 -13.71
N GLU A 17 -20.02 -0.38 -13.55
CA GLU A 17 -20.20 1.06 -13.81
C GLU A 17 -20.34 1.32 -15.32
N PHE A 18 -19.66 0.52 -16.13
CA PHE A 18 -19.59 0.64 -17.58
C PHE A 18 -20.31 -0.53 -18.25
N ASP A 19 -20.89 -0.26 -19.41
CA ASP A 19 -21.39 -1.32 -20.30
C ASP A 19 -20.22 -2.04 -21.01
N GLU A 20 -20.56 -3.06 -21.80
CA GLU A 20 -19.58 -3.88 -22.52
C GLU A 20 -18.73 -3.05 -23.49
N GLU A 21 -19.36 -2.15 -24.26
CA GLU A 21 -18.68 -1.34 -25.27
C GLU A 21 -17.67 -0.42 -24.60
N ARG A 22 -18.09 0.32 -23.56
CA ARG A 22 -17.22 1.23 -22.83
C ARG A 22 -16.12 0.49 -22.06
N SER A 23 -16.42 -0.68 -21.49
CA SER A 23 -15.42 -1.52 -20.82
C SER A 23 -14.34 -1.98 -21.80
N ARG A 24 -14.73 -2.35 -23.03
CA ARG A 24 -13.80 -2.77 -24.08
C ARG A 24 -12.90 -1.61 -24.53
N GLU A 25 -13.48 -0.42 -24.77
CA GLU A 25 -12.70 0.78 -25.13
C GLU A 25 -11.64 1.10 -24.07
N LEU A 26 -12.03 1.11 -22.79
CA LEU A 26 -11.12 1.39 -21.68
C LEU A 26 -10.01 0.33 -21.59
N ALA A 27 -10.35 -0.95 -21.73
CA ALA A 27 -9.37 -2.03 -21.73
C ALA A 27 -8.38 -1.89 -22.89
N GLU A 28 -8.87 -1.53 -24.08
CA GLU A 28 -8.05 -1.30 -25.26
C GLU A 28 -7.08 -0.13 -25.07
N GLU A 29 -7.58 1.02 -24.60
CA GLU A 29 -6.76 2.20 -24.29
C GLU A 29 -5.68 1.87 -23.26
N MET A 30 -6.03 1.14 -22.20
CA MET A 30 -5.10 0.72 -21.15
C MET A 30 -4.02 -0.22 -21.71
N LEU A 31 -4.37 -1.20 -22.54
CA LEU A 31 -3.42 -2.12 -23.15
C LEU A 31 -2.47 -1.40 -24.11
N LYS A 32 -3.01 -0.55 -25.00
CA LYS A 32 -2.20 0.26 -25.93
C LYS A 32 -1.19 1.10 -25.17
N ARG A 33 -1.63 1.78 -24.11
CA ARG A 33 -0.75 2.59 -23.26
C ARG A 33 0.35 1.75 -22.62
N LYS A 34 0.01 0.64 -21.96
CA LYS A 34 0.99 -0.24 -21.32
C LYS A 34 2.02 -0.80 -22.31
N LEU A 35 1.59 -1.17 -23.50
CA LEU A 35 2.49 -1.66 -24.56
C LEU A 35 3.44 -0.56 -25.02
N VAL A 36 2.92 0.65 -25.28
CA VAL A 36 3.74 1.81 -25.66
C VAL A 36 4.72 2.19 -24.55
N ASP A 37 4.30 2.18 -23.29
CA ASP A 37 5.16 2.47 -22.14
C ASP A 37 6.29 1.43 -22.00
N GLU A 38 6.02 0.16 -22.27
CA GLU A 38 7.04 -0.89 -22.27
C GLU A 38 8.03 -0.73 -23.44
N LEU A 39 7.54 -0.38 -24.62
CA LEU A 39 8.38 -0.13 -25.80
C LEU A 39 9.33 1.04 -25.57
N HIS A 40 8.85 2.15 -25.00
CA HIS A 40 9.71 3.31 -24.67
C HIS A 40 10.81 2.99 -23.65
N LYS A 41 10.63 1.97 -22.80
CA LYS A 41 11.67 1.56 -21.84
C LYS A 41 12.77 0.72 -22.49
N GLN A 42 12.46 0.03 -23.58
CA GLN A 42 13.36 -0.95 -24.20
C GLN A 42 13.97 -0.46 -25.52
N CYS A 43 13.39 0.56 -26.14
CA CYS A 43 13.83 1.09 -27.43
C CYS A 43 14.08 2.59 -27.35
N ASP A 44 15.25 3.03 -27.80
CA ASP A 44 15.52 4.45 -28.07
C ASP A 44 14.86 4.85 -29.41
N ASP A 45 14.42 6.11 -29.53
CA ASP A 45 13.84 6.73 -30.74
C ASP A 45 12.58 6.05 -31.35
N LEU A 46 11.53 5.95 -30.54
CA LEU A 46 10.23 5.44 -30.98
C LEU A 46 9.38 6.53 -31.67
N ASP A 47 9.46 6.67 -33.00
CA ASP A 47 8.72 7.70 -33.75
C ASP A 47 7.19 7.49 -33.77
N ARG A 48 6.74 6.25 -34.02
CA ARG A 48 5.31 5.91 -34.10
C ARG A 48 5.06 4.43 -33.85
N VAL A 49 4.08 4.14 -32.98
CA VAL A 49 3.55 2.78 -32.79
C VAL A 49 2.24 2.63 -33.56
N ILE A 50 2.16 1.62 -34.42
CA ILE A 50 0.96 1.27 -35.19
C ILE A 50 0.47 -0.10 -34.71
N PHE A 51 -0.79 -0.16 -34.29
CA PHE A 51 -1.44 -1.40 -33.88
C PHE A 51 -2.28 -1.92 -35.06
N GLU A 52 -1.81 -2.96 -35.75
CA GLU A 52 -2.46 -3.48 -36.97
C GLU A 52 -3.63 -4.43 -36.67
N ASP A 53 -3.51 -5.28 -35.64
CA ASP A 53 -4.52 -6.29 -35.29
C ASP A 53 -4.68 -6.43 -33.76
N LEU A 54 -5.23 -5.39 -33.12
CA LEU A 54 -5.57 -5.43 -31.71
C LEU A 54 -7.04 -5.82 -31.54
N ARG A 55 -7.29 -7.11 -31.26
CA ARG A 55 -8.63 -7.64 -31.04
C ARG A 55 -8.88 -7.93 -29.57
N LEU A 56 -9.75 -7.13 -28.96
CA LEU A 56 -10.29 -7.42 -27.63
C LEU A 56 -11.69 -8.05 -27.77
N ASP A 57 -11.76 -9.35 -27.54
CA ASP A 57 -13.04 -10.05 -27.43
C ASP A 57 -13.54 -9.98 -26.00
N TYR A 58 -14.74 -9.44 -25.82
CA TYR A 58 -15.41 -9.51 -24.53
C TYR A 58 -15.82 -10.95 -24.23
N ARG A 59 -15.27 -11.51 -23.14
CA ARG A 59 -15.51 -12.90 -22.74
C ARG A 59 -16.65 -13.06 -21.73
N GLY A 60 -17.07 -11.96 -21.10
CA GLY A 60 -18.11 -11.95 -20.08
C GLY A 60 -17.74 -11.10 -18.87
N LEU A 61 -18.71 -10.92 -17.98
CA LEU A 61 -18.52 -10.26 -16.70
C LEU A 61 -17.81 -11.21 -15.71
N VAL A 62 -16.82 -10.67 -15.01
CA VAL A 62 -16.19 -11.35 -13.89
C VAL A 62 -16.67 -10.69 -12.61
N HIS A 63 -17.29 -11.48 -11.73
CA HIS A 63 -17.65 -11.03 -10.40
C HIS A 63 -16.48 -11.30 -9.45
N TYR A 64 -16.00 -10.24 -8.80
CA TYR A 64 -14.93 -10.33 -7.82
C TYR A 64 -15.53 -10.25 -6.41
N PRO A 65 -15.69 -11.37 -5.70
CA PRO A 65 -16.22 -11.34 -4.35
C PRO A 65 -15.20 -10.69 -3.41
N ILE A 66 -15.61 -9.69 -2.63
CA ILE A 66 -14.78 -9.09 -1.59
C ILE A 66 -15.46 -9.34 -0.24
N TYR A 67 -14.73 -9.95 0.68
CA TYR A 67 -15.18 -10.10 2.06
C TYR A 67 -14.69 -8.93 2.90
N HIS A 68 -15.64 -8.20 3.47
CA HIS A 68 -15.38 -7.14 4.44
C HIS A 68 -15.64 -7.65 5.86
N LEU A 69 -14.57 -7.78 6.64
CA LEU A 69 -14.60 -8.21 8.03
C LEU A 69 -14.41 -7.00 8.95
N LYS A 70 -15.30 -6.85 9.92
CA LYS A 70 -15.16 -5.89 11.02
C LYS A 70 -15.06 -6.64 12.33
N TYR A 71 -14.06 -6.35 13.14
CA TYR A 71 -13.89 -6.97 14.45
C TYR A 71 -13.41 -5.97 15.49
N SER A 72 -13.61 -6.29 16.77
CA SER A 72 -13.17 -5.44 17.88
C SER A 72 -12.18 -6.19 18.77
N TYR A 73 -11.11 -5.50 19.18
CA TYR A 73 -10.13 -6.01 20.11
C TYR A 73 -9.71 -4.91 21.09
N LYS A 74 -9.78 -5.20 22.39
CA LYS A 74 -9.48 -4.25 23.49
C LYS A 74 -10.16 -2.88 23.31
N GLY A 75 -11.44 -2.89 22.93
CA GLY A 75 -12.24 -1.66 22.76
C GLY A 75 -11.92 -0.84 21.52
N ARG A 76 -11.13 -1.38 20.57
CA ARG A 76 -10.83 -0.77 19.28
C ARG A 76 -11.36 -1.63 18.16
N SER A 77 -11.92 -1.00 17.12
CA SER A 77 -12.40 -1.70 15.93
C SER A 77 -11.31 -1.74 14.85
N TYR A 78 -11.32 -2.82 14.09
CA TYR A 78 -10.38 -3.12 13.03
C TYR A 78 -11.15 -3.67 11.83
N GLU A 79 -10.67 -3.38 10.63
CA GLU A 79 -11.29 -3.83 9.39
C GLU A 79 -10.32 -4.64 8.53
N ALA A 80 -10.85 -5.58 7.76
CA ALA A 80 -10.11 -6.31 6.76
C ALA A 80 -10.95 -6.58 5.51
N TYR A 81 -10.29 -6.56 4.36
CA TYR A 81 -10.82 -6.80 3.04
C TYR A 81 -10.03 -7.96 2.42
N LEU A 82 -10.75 -9.01 2.04
CA LEU A 82 -10.16 -10.23 1.48
C LEU A 82 -10.78 -10.53 0.12
N ASP A 83 -9.97 -11.05 -0.80
CA ASP A 83 -10.45 -11.68 -2.02
C ASP A 83 -11.23 -12.93 -1.64
N GLY A 84 -12.54 -12.93 -1.91
CA GLY A 84 -13.41 -14.07 -1.61
C GLY A 84 -13.20 -15.26 -2.55
N SER A 85 -12.43 -15.11 -3.62
CA SER A 85 -12.13 -16.16 -4.60
C SER A 85 -10.92 -17.02 -4.21
N ASP A 86 -9.86 -16.40 -3.68
CA ASP A 86 -8.61 -17.09 -3.31
C ASP A 86 -8.18 -16.88 -1.85
N GLY A 87 -8.87 -16.03 -1.10
CA GLY A 87 -8.61 -15.75 0.31
C GLY A 87 -7.49 -14.75 0.58
N LYS A 88 -6.90 -14.14 -0.45
CA LYS A 88 -5.80 -13.18 -0.26
C LYS A 88 -6.25 -11.93 0.49
N VAL A 89 -5.37 -11.42 1.36
CA VAL A 89 -5.58 -10.16 2.04
C VAL A 89 -5.32 -8.99 1.10
N ILE A 90 -6.40 -8.28 0.72
CA ILE A 90 -6.32 -7.01 -0.01
C ILE A 90 -5.79 -5.93 0.93
N LEU A 91 -6.40 -5.84 2.12
CA LEU A 91 -6.04 -4.90 3.17
C LEU A 91 -6.52 -5.49 4.50
N ALA A 92 -5.66 -5.62 5.51
CA ALA A 92 -6.09 -6.02 6.84
C ALA A 92 -5.46 -5.12 7.89
N GLU A 93 -6.28 -4.70 8.84
CA GLU A 93 -5.82 -3.95 9.98
C GLU A 93 -5.78 -4.83 11.20
N HIS A 94 -4.72 -4.70 11.98
CA HIS A 94 -4.56 -5.49 13.18
C HIS A 94 -3.84 -4.71 14.29
N PRO A 95 -4.06 -5.10 15.55
CA PRO A 95 -3.29 -4.55 16.65
C PRO A 95 -1.80 -4.89 16.50
N LEU A 96 -0.94 -3.96 16.87
CA LEU A 96 0.48 -4.25 17.06
C LEU A 96 0.70 -4.95 18.40
N LYS A 97 1.49 -6.02 18.41
CA LYS A 97 1.83 -6.74 19.64
C LYS A 97 2.58 -5.82 20.59
N LEU A 98 2.28 -5.92 21.89
CA LEU A 98 2.96 -5.13 22.93
C LEU A 98 4.47 -5.35 22.90
N GLU A 99 4.92 -6.60 22.70
CA GLU A 99 6.33 -6.95 22.59
C GLU A 99 7.02 -6.17 21.47
N THR A 100 6.42 -6.13 20.27
CA THR A 100 6.96 -5.39 19.12
C THR A 100 7.06 -3.90 19.42
N ARG A 101 6.01 -3.32 20.03
CA ARG A 101 6.00 -1.90 20.43
C ARG A 101 7.13 -1.57 21.41
N VAL A 102 7.32 -2.42 22.42
CA VAL A 102 8.37 -2.25 23.43
C VAL A 102 9.74 -2.35 22.78
N VAL A 103 9.95 -3.32 21.89
CA VAL A 103 11.22 -3.48 21.17
C VAL A 103 11.53 -2.26 20.30
N GLU A 104 10.56 -1.72 19.56
CA GLU A 104 10.75 -0.53 18.73
C GLU A 104 11.11 0.71 19.57
N ILE A 105 10.40 0.94 20.67
CA ILE A 105 10.68 2.07 21.58
C ILE A 105 12.06 1.92 22.22
N LEU A 106 12.41 0.73 22.72
CA LEU A 106 13.71 0.49 23.33
C LEU A 106 14.85 0.62 22.31
N THR A 107 14.64 0.20 21.07
CA THR A 107 15.61 0.35 19.99
C THR A 107 15.84 1.84 19.69
N ALA A 108 14.77 2.62 19.56
CA ALA A 108 14.86 4.07 19.33
C ALA A 108 15.60 4.80 20.47
N LEU A 109 15.27 4.47 21.72
CA LEU A 109 15.94 5.02 22.90
C LEU A 109 17.42 4.59 22.94
N GLY A 110 17.70 3.32 22.64
CA GLY A 110 19.06 2.78 22.58
C GLY A 110 19.94 3.49 21.55
N ILE A 111 19.43 3.70 20.33
CA ILE A 111 20.13 4.45 19.26
C ILE A 111 20.42 5.88 19.72
N THR A 112 19.42 6.55 20.29
CA THR A 112 19.56 7.95 20.74
C THR A 112 20.56 8.07 21.90
N LEU A 113 20.50 7.17 22.88
CA LEU A 113 21.42 7.15 24.03
C LEU A 113 22.85 6.81 23.63
N ALA A 114 23.04 5.85 22.72
CA ALA A 114 24.35 5.51 22.21
C ALA A 114 24.99 6.69 21.45
N ALA A 115 24.20 7.39 20.62
CA ALA A 115 24.66 8.57 19.91
C ALA A 115 24.98 9.74 20.85
N LEU A 116 24.19 9.93 21.91
CA LEU A 116 24.46 10.91 22.96
C LEU A 116 25.78 10.60 23.67
N ALA A 117 25.96 9.35 24.13
CA ALA A 117 27.17 8.94 24.84
C ALA A 117 28.42 9.07 23.96
N MET A 118 28.39 8.54 22.73
CA MET A 118 29.52 8.65 21.80
C MET A 118 29.81 10.11 21.43
N GLY A 119 28.77 10.89 21.13
CA GLY A 119 28.89 12.31 20.82
C GLY A 119 29.50 13.12 21.96
N SER A 120 29.09 12.85 23.20
CA SER A 120 29.64 13.50 24.40
C SER A 120 31.11 13.15 24.63
N ILE A 121 31.49 11.88 24.50
CA ILE A 121 32.89 11.44 24.66
C ILE A 121 33.77 12.14 23.61
N LEU A 122 33.38 12.11 22.34
CA LEU A 122 34.16 12.71 21.26
C LEU A 122 34.20 14.25 21.36
N SER A 123 33.09 14.88 21.77
CA SER A 123 33.01 16.32 22.03
C SER A 123 33.98 16.75 23.14
N SER A 124 34.09 15.95 24.21
CA SER A 124 35.03 16.21 25.30
C SER A 124 36.49 16.11 24.86
N ILE A 125 36.83 15.17 23.98
CA ILE A 125 38.20 15.00 23.44
C ILE A 125 38.54 16.10 22.44
N ALA A 126 37.59 16.47 21.58
CA ALA A 126 37.80 17.48 20.54
C ALA A 126 37.63 18.93 21.05
N HIS A 127 37.18 19.12 22.29
CA HIS A 127 36.85 20.42 22.88
C HIS A 127 35.87 21.25 22.03
N THR A 128 34.96 20.58 21.33
CA THR A 128 33.94 21.22 20.47
C THR A 128 32.66 20.42 20.48
N ILE A 129 31.52 21.10 20.32
CA ILE A 129 30.20 20.48 20.30
C ILE A 129 29.88 19.77 18.97
N ILE A 130 30.71 19.96 17.93
CA ILE A 130 30.43 19.43 16.58
C ILE A 130 30.18 17.90 16.59
N PRO A 131 31.01 17.06 17.23
CA PRO A 131 30.78 15.61 17.27
C PRO A 131 29.49 15.19 17.96
N LEU A 132 29.02 15.97 18.93
CA LEU A 132 27.75 15.73 19.60
C LEU A 132 26.57 16.00 18.66
N LEU A 133 26.63 17.09 17.89
CA LEU A 133 25.58 17.41 16.92
C LEU A 133 25.55 16.43 15.76
N THR A 134 26.72 16.07 15.23
CA THR A 134 26.83 15.13 14.10
C THR A 134 26.44 13.71 14.46
N SER A 135 26.60 13.28 15.72
CA SER A 135 26.08 11.98 16.18
C SER A 135 24.58 12.01 16.47
N LEU A 136 24.08 13.07 17.10
CA LEU A 136 22.73 13.10 17.65
C LEU A 136 21.65 13.35 16.58
N ILE A 137 21.91 14.23 15.61
CA ILE A 137 20.92 14.58 14.57
C ILE A 137 20.49 13.35 13.75
N PRO A 138 21.40 12.53 13.19
CA PRO A 138 21.03 11.32 12.46
C PRO A 138 20.36 10.26 13.36
N ALA A 139 20.79 10.16 14.62
CA ALA A 139 20.21 9.22 15.58
C ALA A 139 18.76 9.55 15.92
N ILE A 140 18.45 10.84 16.11
CA ILE A 140 17.07 11.29 16.30
C ILE A 140 16.25 11.03 15.02
N ALA A 141 16.77 11.43 13.86
CA ALA A 141 16.08 11.25 12.59
C ALA A 141 15.71 9.78 12.31
N SER A 142 16.64 8.85 12.56
CA SER A 142 16.42 7.41 12.41
C SER A 142 15.50 6.81 13.48
N SER A 143 15.41 7.42 14.66
CA SER A 143 14.57 6.95 15.77
C SER A 143 13.09 7.35 15.64
N ILE A 144 12.78 8.44 14.92
CA ILE A 144 11.40 8.90 14.68
C ILE A 144 10.47 7.81 14.14
N PRO A 145 10.79 7.08 13.04
CA PRO A 145 9.90 6.05 12.52
C PRO A 145 9.67 4.90 13.50
N LEU A 146 10.68 4.54 14.29
CA LEU A 146 10.59 3.49 15.31
C LEU A 146 9.67 3.91 16.47
N LEU A 147 9.81 5.14 16.95
CA LEU A 147 8.92 5.70 17.98
C LEU A 147 7.48 5.81 17.48
N LYS A 148 7.29 6.24 16.23
CA LYS A 148 5.97 6.33 15.60
C LYS A 148 5.28 4.97 15.59
N ARG A 149 5.99 3.91 15.15
CA ARG A 149 5.46 2.53 15.14
C ARG A 149 5.17 2.00 16.54
N GLY A 150 6.03 2.30 17.52
CA GLY A 150 5.81 1.90 18.92
C GLY A 150 4.57 2.53 19.57
N ILE A 151 4.18 3.73 19.12
CA ILE A 151 2.97 4.44 19.55
C ILE A 151 1.74 3.97 18.75
N GLU A 152 1.91 3.64 17.48
CA GLU A 152 0.84 3.14 16.62
C GLU A 152 0.27 1.82 17.13
N LEU A 153 -1.05 1.80 17.32
CA LEU A 153 -1.80 0.68 17.86
C LEU A 153 -2.53 -0.13 16.79
N ARG A 154 -2.48 0.35 15.54
CA ARG A 154 -3.11 -0.23 14.35
C ARG A 154 -2.05 -0.31 13.27
N VAL A 155 -1.88 -1.50 12.72
CA VAL A 155 -0.98 -1.76 11.60
C VAL A 155 -1.78 -2.32 10.45
N THR A 156 -1.38 -1.96 9.25
CA THR A 156 -2.01 -2.39 8.01
C THR A 156 -1.11 -3.40 7.31
N ALA A 157 -1.69 -4.50 6.86
CA ALA A 157 -1.04 -5.55 6.09
C ALA A 157 -1.77 -5.75 4.75
N SER A 158 -1.04 -6.15 3.72
CA SER A 158 -1.56 -6.52 2.40
C SER A 158 -0.66 -7.58 1.77
N GLU A 159 -1.26 -8.58 1.13
CA GLU A 159 -0.54 -9.58 0.32
C GLU A 159 -0.45 -9.17 -1.14
N LEU A 160 -1.26 -8.21 -1.57
CA LEU A 160 -1.13 -7.61 -2.88
C LEU A 160 0.10 -6.71 -2.83
N LYS A 161 1.09 -7.04 -3.65
CA LYS A 161 2.32 -6.26 -3.83
C LYS A 161 1.90 -4.81 -4.02
N THR A 162 2.10 -3.98 -3.00
CA THR A 162 1.76 -2.55 -3.03
C THR A 162 2.43 -1.94 -4.25
N LEU A 163 1.62 -1.59 -5.25
CA LEU A 163 1.98 -0.53 -6.18
C LEU A 163 2.30 0.67 -5.28
N THR A 164 3.49 1.25 -5.45
CA THR A 164 4.00 2.36 -4.63
C THR A 164 2.93 3.45 -4.50
N GLU A 165 2.90 4.19 -3.38
CA GLU A 165 1.88 5.24 -3.11
C GLU A 165 1.65 6.24 -4.27
N GLU A 166 2.62 6.43 -5.17
CA GLU A 166 2.48 7.23 -6.40
C GLU A 166 1.50 6.63 -7.43
N GLU A 167 1.41 5.30 -7.56
CA GLU A 167 0.49 4.61 -8.48
C GLU A 167 -0.90 4.36 -7.87
N SER A 168 -1.00 4.40 -6.52
CA SER A 168 -2.24 4.19 -5.76
C SER A 168 -3.25 5.35 -5.84
N ARG A 169 -2.94 6.47 -6.52
CA ARG A 169 -3.91 7.56 -6.75
C ARG A 169 -5.00 7.21 -7.79
N SER A 170 -5.05 5.95 -8.20
CA SER A 170 -5.99 5.37 -9.17
C SER A 170 -7.08 4.56 -8.42
N PRO A 171 -8.28 4.39 -8.99
CA PRO A 171 -9.62 4.85 -8.59
C PRO A 171 -10.20 4.53 -7.20
N ILE A 172 -9.51 3.84 -6.28
CA ILE A 172 -10.14 3.38 -5.03
C ILE A 172 -10.49 4.53 -4.08
N GLN A 173 -9.70 5.61 -4.04
CA GLN A 173 -10.03 6.81 -3.25
C GLN A 173 -11.29 7.54 -3.76
N ILE A 174 -11.68 7.33 -5.02
CA ILE A 174 -12.90 7.91 -5.61
C ILE A 174 -14.13 7.20 -5.02
N LEU A 175 -14.07 5.87 -4.85
CA LEU A 175 -15.17 5.08 -4.29
C LEU A 175 -15.47 5.43 -2.82
N THR A 176 -14.46 5.75 -2.02
CA THR A 176 -14.66 6.15 -0.61
C THR A 176 -15.12 7.59 -0.41
N ARG A 177 -15.11 8.45 -1.45
CA ARG A 177 -15.60 9.84 -1.37
C ARG A 177 -17.03 10.01 -1.88
N LEU A 178 -17.64 8.96 -2.44
CA LEU A 178 -18.98 8.99 -3.05
C LEU A 178 -20.06 8.30 -2.19
N VAL A 179 -19.72 7.93 -0.95
CA VAL A 179 -20.67 7.50 0.09
C VAL A 179 -20.60 8.51 1.24
#